data_AF-A0A1Y2GI26-F1
#
_entry.id   AF-A0A1Y2GI26-F1
#
_cell.length_a   1.000
_cell.length_b   1.000
_cell.length_c   1.000
_cell.angle_alpha   90.00
_cell.angle_beta   90.00
_cell.angle_gamma   90.00
#
_symmetry.space_group_name_H-M   'P 1'
#
loop_
_entity.id
_entity.type
_entity.pdbx_description
1 polymer ?
#
loop_
_entity_poly.entity_id
_entity_poly.type
_entity_poly.pdbx_seq_one_letter_code
_entity_poly.pdbx_strand_id
1 'polypeptide(L)'
;MSKRAQDHDEDMREAKSSVNVGDRTTVEDEGMGEFEDPWEDEVESDQEVIVENDDDDDEGMDVDQAMEQDKEEDDKEVRVYLPGQTLEKDEVLEADQSAYEMLHSMNVKWPCLSFDILWDQLGDERCTFPATAYVVTGTQADMAHNNEVLVMKMSQLAKTKNDDGNLSEDDSDDDDVDEDPVLEYKSMKHMGGVNRIRAMPQRDKQIASTWADTGKVHLWDLAPHIRSLDQPGSVIPESAKKPIYTIESHGRCEGFAMDWSETVPGRLLTGDLNGKIYMTTLNASTGAVTPDRVPFVGHQSSVEDLQWSPSEKGVFASCSADHTVRIWDIRSKKRAGITAKVHNSDVNVISWNRKLPYMLASGSDEGVFSVWDLRQWSQGAVNPTPIATFKWHQAPITSIEWHPSDESVLGVAGADDQITLWDFSVEHDAEETLNGTSQKAIANEAGIEVPPQLMFVHQGQQDIKELHWHKQISGCVISTAASGFNIFKTISI
;
A
#
# COMPACT_ATOMS: atom_id res chain seq x y z
N MET A 1 -16.71 5.40 -3.46
CA MET A 1 -17.14 5.65 -2.08
C MET A 1 -18.54 6.22 -2.09
N SER A 2 -19.36 5.88 -1.11
CA SER A 2 -20.66 6.50 -0.84
C SER A 2 -20.63 7.28 0.48
N LYS A 3 -21.55 8.21 0.65
CA LYS A 3 -21.76 8.93 1.93
C LYS A 3 -22.76 8.16 2.80
N ARG A 4 -22.46 8.00 4.09
CA ARG A 4 -23.40 7.43 5.09
C ARG A 4 -23.45 8.30 6.36
N ALA A 5 -24.65 8.47 6.91
CA ALA A 5 -24.87 9.14 8.20
C ALA A 5 -24.43 8.24 9.38
N GLN A 6 -23.79 8.82 10.38
CA GLN A 6 -23.34 8.13 11.59
C GLN A 6 -24.53 7.54 12.37
N ASP A 7 -24.52 6.22 12.64
CA ASP A 7 -25.53 5.58 13.48
C ASP A 7 -25.31 5.98 14.95
N HIS A 8 -26.35 6.56 15.58
CA HIS A 8 -26.37 6.98 16.97
C HIS A 8 -26.67 5.78 17.89
N ASP A 9 -25.64 5.19 18.49
CA ASP A 9 -25.80 4.37 19.68
C ASP A 9 -25.38 5.17 20.93
N GLU A 10 -26.37 5.79 21.58
CA GLU A 10 -26.30 6.16 23.00
C GLU A 10 -27.45 5.47 23.74
N ASP A 11 -27.17 4.56 24.68
CA ASP A 11 -27.28 4.94 26.10
C ASP A 11 -26.74 3.92 27.13
N MET A 12 -25.99 4.51 28.08
CA MET A 12 -25.75 4.19 29.51
C MET A 12 -25.36 2.79 30.02
N ARG A 13 -24.24 2.75 30.77
CA ARG A 13 -24.25 2.94 32.25
C ARG A 13 -22.84 2.99 32.87
N GLU A 14 -22.62 4.00 33.69
CA GLU A 14 -21.54 4.07 34.68
C GLU A 14 -21.66 2.95 35.74
N ALA A 15 -20.53 2.38 36.16
CA ALA A 15 -20.30 2.02 37.56
C ALA A 15 -18.79 1.93 37.87
N LYS A 16 -18.31 2.87 38.69
CA LYS A 16 -17.07 2.73 39.46
C LYS A 16 -17.25 1.63 40.51
N SER A 17 -16.27 0.74 40.68
CA SER A 17 -15.77 0.40 42.02
C SER A 17 -14.39 -0.24 41.98
N SER A 18 -13.52 0.30 42.83
CA SER A 18 -12.24 -0.23 43.26
C SER A 18 -12.44 -1.16 44.46
N VAL A 19 -11.85 -2.36 44.51
CA VAL A 19 -11.43 -2.99 45.77
C VAL A 19 -10.21 -3.90 45.52
N ASN A 20 -9.22 -3.72 46.41
CA ASN A 20 -7.96 -4.43 46.57
C ASN A 20 -8.13 -5.59 47.60
N VAL A 21 -7.05 -6.30 47.95
CA VAL A 21 -6.91 -7.38 48.98
C VAL A 21 -7.01 -8.79 48.36
N GLY A 22 -6.09 -9.73 48.55
CA GLY A 22 -4.96 -9.84 49.47
C GLY A 22 -4.96 -11.23 50.14
N ASP A 23 -3.92 -12.02 49.84
CA ASP A 23 -3.21 -13.01 50.66
C ASP A 23 -3.93 -14.22 51.33
N ARG A 24 -3.31 -15.39 51.12
CA ARG A 24 -2.89 -16.43 52.10
C ARG A 24 -3.60 -17.81 52.23
N THR A 25 -2.77 -18.83 51.96
CA THR A 25 -2.51 -20.13 52.67
C THR A 25 -3.38 -21.39 52.49
N THR A 26 -2.78 -22.37 51.78
CA THR A 26 -2.49 -23.81 52.10
C THR A 26 -3.38 -24.64 53.03
N VAL A 27 -3.80 -25.84 52.57
CA VAL A 27 -3.73 -27.15 53.26
C VAL A 27 -3.65 -28.29 52.20
N GLU A 28 -2.81 -29.30 52.46
CA GLU A 28 -2.58 -30.56 51.72
C GLU A 28 -3.57 -31.67 52.14
N ASP A 29 -3.90 -32.62 51.24
CA ASP A 29 -3.95 -34.10 51.43
C ASP A 29 -4.56 -34.75 50.16
N GLU A 30 -3.81 -35.50 49.36
CA GLU A 30 -3.60 -36.96 49.39
C GLU A 30 -4.81 -37.83 48.98
N GLY A 31 -4.63 -38.64 47.93
CA GLY A 31 -5.34 -39.93 47.80
C GLY A 31 -5.73 -40.37 46.39
N MET A 32 -4.88 -41.24 45.79
CA MET A 32 -5.18 -42.37 44.85
C MET A 32 -6.01 -42.10 43.58
N GLY A 33 -5.65 -42.50 42.35
CA GLY A 33 -4.96 -43.70 41.90
C GLY A 33 -5.94 -44.59 41.09
N GLU A 34 -5.49 -45.02 39.89
CA GLU A 34 -6.09 -45.99 38.92
C GLU A 34 -6.84 -45.36 37.70
N PHE A 35 -6.32 -45.34 36.45
CA PHE A 35 -6.09 -46.43 35.44
C PHE A 35 -7.42 -47.12 35.03
N GLU A 36 -7.91 -47.21 33.79
CA GLU A 36 -7.35 -47.52 32.45
C GLU A 36 -8.32 -47.06 31.30
N ASP A 37 -7.76 -46.73 30.12
CA ASP A 37 -8.38 -46.76 28.75
C ASP A 37 -8.71 -48.23 28.32
N PRO A 38 -9.12 -48.62 27.07
CA PRO A 38 -9.50 -47.90 25.84
C PRO A 38 -10.74 -48.51 25.08
N TRP A 39 -11.22 -47.78 24.05
CA TRP A 39 -11.83 -48.22 22.77
C TRP A 39 -12.39 -49.65 22.59
N GLU A 40 -13.64 -49.77 22.13
CA GLU A 40 -14.07 -50.81 21.17
C GLU A 40 -15.42 -50.48 20.49
N ASP A 41 -15.32 -50.05 19.22
CA ASP A 41 -15.99 -50.48 17.98
C ASP A 41 -17.54 -50.63 17.83
N GLU A 42 -18.03 -49.96 16.78
CA GLU A 42 -19.24 -50.26 15.98
C GLU A 42 -19.25 -51.72 15.48
N VAL A 43 -20.42 -52.35 15.24
CA VAL A 43 -20.98 -52.73 13.90
C VAL A 43 -22.41 -53.35 14.01
N GLU A 44 -23.13 -53.30 12.87
CA GLU A 44 -24.23 -54.15 12.31
C GLU A 44 -25.69 -53.63 12.47
N SER A 45 -26.34 -53.08 11.42
CA SER A 45 -26.94 -53.68 10.18
C SER A 45 -28.21 -54.52 10.47
N ASP A 46 -29.32 -54.59 9.73
CA ASP A 46 -29.82 -54.12 8.42
C ASP A 46 -31.35 -54.43 8.33
N GLN A 47 -31.99 -54.04 7.21
CA GLN A 47 -33.22 -54.53 6.55
C GLN A 47 -34.50 -53.66 6.63
N GLU A 48 -34.84 -52.95 5.54
CA GLU A 48 -35.69 -53.33 4.35
C GLU A 48 -37.21 -53.26 4.67
N VAL A 49 -38.13 -52.65 3.89
CA VAL A 49 -38.52 -52.86 2.47
C VAL A 49 -39.38 -51.68 1.94
N ILE A 50 -39.17 -51.39 0.65
CA ILE A 50 -39.83 -50.61 -0.42
C ILE A 50 -41.38 -50.69 -0.52
N VAL A 51 -42.09 -49.61 -0.96
CA VAL A 51 -42.88 -49.48 -2.23
C VAL A 51 -43.24 -48.00 -2.52
N GLU A 52 -43.04 -47.57 -3.77
CA GLU A 52 -43.40 -46.27 -4.38
C GLU A 52 -44.85 -46.18 -4.93
N ASN A 53 -45.32 -44.93 -5.04
CA ASN A 53 -46.31 -44.33 -5.96
C ASN A 53 -47.80 -44.73 -5.91
N ASP A 54 -48.68 -43.72 -5.75
CA ASP A 54 -49.53 -43.23 -6.86
C ASP A 54 -50.32 -41.95 -6.47
N ASP A 55 -50.59 -41.19 -7.53
CA ASP A 55 -51.23 -39.89 -7.78
C ASP A 55 -52.51 -39.42 -7.03
N ASP A 56 -52.61 -38.08 -7.01
CA ASP A 56 -53.75 -37.17 -7.23
C ASP A 56 -54.94 -36.99 -6.25
N ASP A 57 -55.27 -35.69 -6.11
CA ASP A 57 -56.53 -35.02 -5.76
C ASP A 57 -57.13 -35.18 -4.34
N ASP A 58 -57.26 -34.07 -3.58
CA ASP A 58 -58.46 -33.21 -3.62
C ASP A 58 -58.56 -32.26 -2.39
N GLU A 59 -58.97 -31.02 -2.68
CA GLU A 59 -59.70 -30.02 -1.88
C GLU A 59 -59.51 -29.86 -0.33
N GLY A 60 -58.94 -28.70 0.06
CA GLY A 60 -59.62 -27.66 0.85
C GLY A 60 -59.71 -27.78 2.39
N MET A 61 -59.10 -26.81 3.11
CA MET A 61 -59.79 -25.81 3.97
C MET A 61 -58.81 -25.02 4.88
N ASP A 62 -58.89 -23.69 4.73
CA ASP A 62 -58.74 -22.59 5.73
C ASP A 62 -57.51 -22.57 6.66
N VAL A 63 -56.48 -21.78 6.36
CA VAL A 63 -56.31 -20.32 6.64
C VAL A 63 -56.31 -20.02 8.15
N ASP A 64 -55.11 -20.02 8.73
CA ASP A 64 -54.79 -19.25 9.94
C ASP A 64 -53.67 -18.24 9.62
N GLN A 65 -54.01 -16.97 9.79
CA GLN A 65 -53.13 -15.81 9.64
C GLN A 65 -51.97 -15.85 10.62
N ALA A 66 -50.74 -15.79 10.11
CA ALA A 66 -49.58 -15.37 10.88
C ALA A 66 -49.02 -14.09 10.22
N MET A 67 -48.85 -13.07 11.06
CA MET A 67 -48.48 -11.70 10.72
C MET A 67 -47.17 -11.63 9.92
N GLU A 68 -47.22 -11.04 8.73
CA GLU A 68 -46.03 -10.49 8.08
C GLU A 68 -45.57 -9.28 8.90
N GLN A 69 -44.41 -9.41 9.55
CA GLN A 69 -43.62 -8.26 9.95
C GLN A 69 -42.88 -7.80 8.70
N ASP A 70 -43.37 -6.73 8.10
CA ASP A 70 -42.63 -5.93 7.13
C ASP A 70 -41.29 -5.53 7.78
N LYS A 71 -40.19 -6.12 7.29
CA LYS A 71 -38.86 -5.52 7.42
C LYS A 71 -38.85 -4.33 6.46
N GLU A 72 -39.10 -3.14 6.98
CA GLU A 72 -38.67 -1.91 6.30
C GLU A 72 -37.13 -1.93 6.28
N GLU A 73 -36.55 -2.43 5.19
CA GLU A 73 -35.20 -2.06 4.80
C GLU A 73 -35.25 -0.57 4.46
N ASP A 74 -34.68 0.26 5.34
CA ASP A 74 -34.40 1.66 5.06
C ASP A 74 -33.47 1.71 3.84
N ASP A 75 -34.04 1.88 2.64
CA ASP A 75 -33.35 2.25 1.41
C ASP A 75 -32.70 3.64 1.61
N LYS A 76 -31.58 3.70 2.35
CA LYS A 76 -30.77 4.90 2.45
C LYS A 76 -30.14 5.14 1.07
N GLU A 77 -30.60 6.17 0.35
CA GLU A 77 -30.06 6.57 -0.97
C GLU A 77 -28.52 6.65 -0.95
N VAL A 78 -27.85 5.63 -1.50
CA VAL A 78 -26.40 5.59 -1.66
C VAL A 78 -25.99 6.61 -2.74
N ARG A 79 -25.39 7.73 -2.32
CA ARG A 79 -24.88 8.75 -3.26
C ARG A 79 -23.37 8.61 -3.43
N VAL A 80 -22.94 8.50 -4.69
CA VAL A 80 -21.52 8.48 -5.06
C VAL A 80 -20.86 9.79 -4.65
N TYR A 81 -19.86 9.69 -3.78
CA TYR A 81 -19.06 10.83 -3.38
C TYR A 81 -18.01 11.14 -4.45
N LEU A 82 -17.93 12.41 -4.83
CA LEU A 82 -16.86 12.91 -5.68
C LEU A 82 -15.98 13.90 -4.90
N PRO A 83 -14.65 13.84 -5.08
CA PRO A 83 -13.71 14.73 -4.41
C PRO A 83 -14.07 16.22 -4.56
N GLY A 84 -13.92 16.99 -3.49
CA GLY A 84 -14.25 18.42 -3.44
C GLY A 84 -15.63 18.75 -2.87
N GLN A 85 -16.46 17.75 -2.62
CA GLN A 85 -17.66 17.93 -1.80
C GLN A 85 -17.28 18.00 -0.32
N THR A 86 -17.98 18.82 0.47
CA THR A 86 -17.79 18.80 1.93
C THR A 86 -18.63 17.68 2.53
N LEU A 87 -18.05 16.98 3.50
CA LEU A 87 -18.80 16.07 4.36
C LEU A 87 -19.51 16.89 5.42
N GLU A 88 -20.75 16.54 5.72
CA GLU A 88 -21.43 17.10 6.89
C GLU A 88 -20.79 16.55 8.18
N LYS A 89 -21.09 17.20 9.32
CA LYS A 89 -20.39 16.95 10.60
C LYS A 89 -20.46 15.49 11.08
N ASP A 90 -21.46 14.74 10.60
CA ASP A 90 -21.74 13.36 11.02
C ASP A 90 -21.75 12.39 9.80
N GLU A 91 -21.12 12.78 8.69
CA GLU A 91 -20.93 11.91 7.51
C GLU A 91 -19.55 11.26 7.50
N VAL A 92 -19.50 9.96 7.20
CA VAL A 92 -18.26 9.23 6.95
C VAL A 92 -18.29 8.68 5.52
N LEU A 93 -17.12 8.64 4.89
CA LEU A 93 -16.95 7.98 3.59
C LEU A 93 -16.87 6.47 3.80
N GLU A 94 -17.77 5.75 3.15
CA GLU A 94 -17.77 4.29 3.14
C GLU A 94 -17.30 3.79 1.77
N ALA A 95 -16.43 2.78 1.79
CA ALA A 95 -15.97 2.14 0.57
C ALA A 95 -17.12 1.36 -0.06
N ASP A 96 -17.35 1.61 -1.33
CA ASP A 96 -18.24 0.78 -2.13
C ASP A 96 -17.51 -0.54 -2.36
N GLN A 97 -17.91 -1.58 -1.63
CA GLN A 97 -17.24 -2.88 -1.61
C GLN A 97 -17.25 -3.53 -3.00
N SER A 98 -18.29 -3.30 -3.80
CA SER A 98 -18.42 -3.83 -5.17
C SER A 98 -17.32 -3.33 -6.12
N ALA A 99 -16.67 -2.21 -5.79
CA ALA A 99 -15.59 -1.63 -6.57
C ALA A 99 -14.23 -2.30 -6.33
N TYR A 100 -14.14 -3.21 -5.35
CA TYR A 100 -12.91 -3.89 -4.94
C TYR A 100 -13.06 -5.41 -5.08
N GLU A 101 -12.09 -6.06 -5.72
CA GLU A 101 -11.94 -7.51 -5.61
C GLU A 101 -11.41 -7.92 -4.23
N MET A 102 -10.58 -7.06 -3.63
CA MET A 102 -9.99 -7.24 -2.31
C MET A 102 -9.78 -5.87 -1.68
N LEU A 103 -10.17 -5.70 -0.42
CA LEU A 103 -9.91 -4.50 0.38
C LEU A 103 -9.73 -4.91 1.84
N HIS A 104 -8.52 -4.73 2.36
CA HIS A 104 -8.22 -4.93 3.78
C HIS A 104 -7.57 -3.68 4.36
N SER A 105 -7.98 -3.30 5.56
CA SER A 105 -7.44 -2.17 6.31
C SER A 105 -6.75 -2.67 7.58
N MET A 106 -5.60 -2.10 7.92
CA MET A 106 -4.76 -2.57 9.01
C MET A 106 -4.28 -1.40 9.86
N ASN A 107 -4.58 -1.47 11.16
CA ASN A 107 -4.13 -0.48 12.12
C ASN A 107 -2.70 -0.78 12.58
N VAL A 108 -1.91 0.28 12.75
CA VAL A 108 -0.56 0.21 13.29
C VAL A 108 -0.46 1.06 14.55
N LYS A 109 0.44 0.66 15.46
CA LYS A 109 0.67 1.39 16.71
C LYS A 109 1.19 2.81 16.47
N TRP A 110 2.10 2.95 15.50
CA TRP A 110 2.70 4.21 15.10
C TRP A 110 2.56 4.38 13.60
N PRO A 111 2.25 5.58 13.11
CA PRO A 111 2.15 5.84 11.68
C PRO A 111 3.49 5.58 11.02
N CYS A 112 3.44 5.18 9.75
CA CYS A 112 4.62 4.90 8.95
C CYS A 112 4.64 5.87 7.77
N LEU A 113 5.74 6.61 7.59
CA LEU A 113 5.86 7.51 6.44
C LEU A 113 6.16 6.77 5.15
N SER A 114 6.74 5.59 5.27
CA SER A 114 7.23 4.84 4.13
C SER A 114 7.24 3.34 4.38
N PHE A 115 7.05 2.59 3.32
CA PHE A 115 7.20 1.13 3.30
C PHE A 115 7.77 0.70 1.96
N ASP A 116 8.12 -0.58 1.84
CA ASP A 116 8.40 -1.19 0.54
C ASP A 116 7.93 -2.65 0.57
N ILE A 117 7.58 -3.16 -0.60
CA ILE A 117 7.06 -4.52 -0.77
C ILE A 117 8.25 -5.47 -0.94
N LEU A 118 8.24 -6.53 -0.13
CA LEU A 118 9.29 -7.55 -0.12
C LEU A 118 8.93 -8.68 -1.09
N TRP A 119 9.95 -9.19 -1.78
CA TRP A 119 9.78 -10.37 -2.62
C TRP A 119 9.61 -11.62 -1.76
N ASP A 120 8.59 -12.42 -2.06
CA ASP A 120 8.35 -13.73 -1.47
C ASP A 120 8.68 -14.88 -2.45
N GLN A 121 8.43 -16.11 -2.03
CA GLN A 121 8.64 -17.33 -2.83
C GLN A 121 7.31 -17.99 -3.25
N LEU A 122 6.20 -17.26 -3.22
CA LEU A 122 4.85 -17.77 -3.48
C LEU A 122 4.46 -17.72 -4.97
N GLY A 123 5.32 -17.16 -5.82
CA GLY A 123 5.09 -17.04 -7.26
C GLY A 123 4.95 -15.59 -7.73
N ASP A 124 5.07 -15.38 -9.04
CA ASP A 124 4.83 -14.10 -9.71
C ASP A 124 3.41 -14.08 -10.32
N GLU A 125 2.87 -12.90 -10.63
CA GLU A 125 1.56 -12.72 -11.29
C GLU A 125 0.39 -13.47 -10.59
N ARG A 126 0.39 -13.47 -9.26
CA ARG A 126 -0.63 -14.13 -8.45
C ARG A 126 -1.96 -13.38 -8.53
N CYS A 127 -3.03 -14.12 -8.78
CA CYS A 127 -4.41 -13.62 -8.84
C CYS A 127 -5.40 -14.42 -7.97
N THR A 128 -4.92 -15.45 -7.27
CA THR A 128 -5.74 -16.34 -6.43
C THR A 128 -5.80 -15.86 -4.99
N PHE A 129 -6.92 -16.15 -4.32
CA PHE A 129 -7.16 -15.83 -2.92
C PHE A 129 -7.19 -17.12 -2.06
N PRO A 130 -6.90 -17.04 -0.75
CA PRO A 130 -6.42 -15.85 -0.05
C PRO A 130 -4.99 -15.45 -0.46
N ALA A 131 -4.76 -14.15 -0.58
CA ALA A 131 -3.44 -13.63 -0.89
C ALA A 131 -2.56 -13.54 0.36
N THR A 132 -1.24 -13.49 0.14
CA THR A 132 -0.24 -13.21 1.17
C THR A 132 0.77 -12.21 0.61
N ALA A 133 1.08 -11.17 1.39
CA ALA A 133 2.02 -10.11 1.05
C ALA A 133 3.00 -9.88 2.19
N TYR A 134 4.23 -9.49 1.84
CA TYR A 134 5.28 -9.14 2.80
C TYR A 134 5.70 -7.70 2.56
N VAL A 135 5.82 -6.92 3.64
CA VAL A 135 6.27 -5.53 3.55
C VAL A 135 7.29 -5.23 4.63
N VAL A 136 8.17 -4.28 4.35
CA VAL A 136 9.03 -3.67 5.35
C VAL A 136 8.63 -2.21 5.52
N THR A 137 8.51 -1.75 6.77
CA THR A 137 8.15 -0.36 7.06
C THR A 137 8.94 0.17 8.25
N GLY A 138 8.89 1.48 8.46
CA GLY A 138 9.51 2.15 9.58
C GLY A 138 8.56 3.12 10.25
N THR A 139 8.57 3.14 11.59
CA THR A 139 7.63 3.94 12.37
C THR A 139 8.07 5.41 12.50
N GLN A 140 7.09 6.27 12.77
CA GLN A 140 7.26 7.62 13.34
C GLN A 140 6.60 7.66 14.73
N ALA A 141 7.40 7.38 15.75
CA ALA A 141 6.98 7.40 17.14
C ALA A 141 7.19 8.78 17.78
N ASP A 142 6.47 9.02 18.88
CA ASP A 142 6.55 10.22 19.70
C ASP A 142 7.96 10.54 20.25
N MET A 143 8.75 9.49 20.51
CA MET A 143 10.11 9.59 21.02
C MET A 143 11.08 8.87 20.09
N ALA A 144 12.25 9.48 19.88
CA ALA A 144 13.27 8.95 18.96
C ALA A 144 13.68 7.49 19.20
N HIS A 145 13.67 7.02 20.46
CA HIS A 145 14.07 5.65 20.82
C HIS A 145 12.92 4.63 20.79
N ASN A 146 11.69 5.09 20.55
CA ASN A 146 10.51 4.23 20.39
C ASN A 146 10.36 3.72 18.96
N ASN A 147 11.14 4.25 18.02
CA ASN A 147 11.04 3.88 16.62
C ASN A 147 11.56 2.46 16.34
N GLU A 148 10.94 1.83 15.35
CA GLU A 148 11.20 0.47 14.94
C GLU A 148 11.15 0.34 13.41
N VAL A 149 11.95 -0.58 12.88
CA VAL A 149 11.76 -1.14 11.54
C VAL A 149 10.96 -2.42 11.69
N LEU A 150 9.86 -2.52 10.97
CA LEU A 150 8.93 -3.64 11.03
C LEU A 150 9.01 -4.44 9.73
N VAL A 151 9.17 -5.76 9.84
CA VAL A 151 8.96 -6.71 8.75
C VAL A 151 7.61 -7.37 9.01
N MET A 152 6.65 -7.16 8.13
CA MET A 152 5.27 -7.60 8.29
C MET A 152 4.90 -8.64 7.24
N LYS A 153 4.11 -9.63 7.66
CA LYS A 153 3.46 -10.63 6.81
C LYS A 153 1.96 -10.45 6.97
N MET A 154 1.30 -10.16 5.85
CA MET A 154 -0.14 -10.03 5.72
C MET A 154 -0.64 -11.29 5.02
N SER A 155 -1.36 -12.17 5.71
CA SER A 155 -1.87 -13.44 5.17
C SER A 155 -3.37 -13.56 5.32
N GLN A 156 -3.98 -14.58 4.68
CA GLN A 156 -5.43 -14.78 4.67
C GLN A 156 -6.19 -13.57 4.10
N LEU A 157 -5.60 -12.87 3.12
CA LEU A 157 -6.24 -11.75 2.45
C LEU A 157 -7.27 -12.28 1.47
N ALA A 158 -8.51 -12.46 1.92
CA ALA A 158 -9.62 -12.97 1.12
C ALA A 158 -10.21 -11.92 0.17
N LYS A 159 -11.07 -12.36 -0.75
CA LYS A 159 -11.87 -11.47 -1.60
C LYS A 159 -12.79 -10.61 -0.71
N THR A 160 -13.09 -9.39 -1.16
CA THR A 160 -14.14 -8.58 -0.55
C THR A 160 -15.49 -9.26 -0.77
N LYS A 161 -16.29 -9.44 0.29
CA LYS A 161 -17.66 -9.94 0.18
C LYS A 161 -18.57 -8.81 -0.33
N ASN A 162 -19.34 -9.09 -1.38
CA ASN A 162 -20.36 -8.18 -1.87
C ASN A 162 -21.68 -8.49 -1.14
N ASP A 163 -22.29 -7.49 -0.50
CA ASP A 163 -23.61 -7.62 0.14
C ASP A 163 -24.75 -7.79 -0.88
N ASP A 164 -24.48 -7.53 -2.17
CA ASP A 164 -25.40 -7.84 -3.24
C ASP A 164 -25.41 -9.35 -3.46
N GLY A 165 -26.49 -10.02 -3.03
CA GLY A 165 -26.73 -11.47 -3.11
C GLY A 165 -26.79 -12.08 -4.53
N ASN A 166 -26.01 -11.54 -5.46
CA ASN A 166 -25.80 -11.98 -6.82
C ASN A 166 -24.41 -12.62 -6.95
N LEU A 167 -24.13 -13.60 -6.09
CA LEU A 167 -23.13 -14.61 -6.40
C LEU A 167 -23.68 -15.38 -7.61
N SER A 168 -22.98 -15.34 -8.74
CA SER A 168 -23.27 -16.23 -9.85
C SER A 168 -23.24 -17.67 -9.34
N GLU A 169 -24.27 -18.45 -9.67
CA GLU A 169 -24.46 -19.86 -9.26
C GLU A 169 -23.32 -20.82 -9.69
N ASP A 170 -22.21 -20.32 -10.24
CA ASP A 170 -21.03 -21.09 -10.66
C ASP A 170 -19.85 -21.01 -9.65
N ASP A 171 -19.95 -20.22 -8.58
CA ASP A 171 -18.94 -20.15 -7.50
C ASP A 171 -19.37 -20.96 -6.25
N SER A 172 -20.32 -21.89 -6.38
CA SER A 172 -20.87 -22.68 -5.25
C SER A 172 -20.04 -23.91 -4.87
N ASP A 173 -18.73 -23.89 -5.09
CA ASP A 173 -17.81 -24.95 -4.67
C ASP A 173 -16.47 -24.31 -4.26
N ASP A 174 -16.43 -23.70 -3.08
CA ASP A 174 -15.27 -23.79 -2.20
C ASP A 174 -15.71 -23.36 -0.81
N ASP A 175 -15.38 -24.18 0.20
CA ASP A 175 -15.59 -23.90 1.62
C ASP A 175 -15.25 -22.43 1.91
N ASP A 176 -16.26 -21.63 2.26
CA ASP A 176 -16.13 -20.25 2.72
C ASP A 176 -15.16 -20.22 3.91
N VAL A 177 -13.87 -20.08 3.63
CA VAL A 177 -12.87 -19.89 4.67
C VAL A 177 -13.01 -18.44 5.11
N ASP A 178 -13.99 -18.20 5.98
CA ASP A 178 -14.19 -16.99 6.80
C ASP A 178 -13.03 -16.80 7.79
N GLU A 179 -11.80 -16.98 7.34
CA GLU A 179 -10.62 -16.71 8.12
C GLU A 179 -10.29 -15.22 8.02
N ASP A 180 -10.36 -14.55 9.17
CA ASP A 180 -9.98 -13.14 9.30
C ASP A 180 -8.54 -12.94 8.80
N PRO A 181 -8.24 -11.82 8.11
CA PRO A 181 -6.89 -11.52 7.67
C PRO A 181 -5.93 -11.45 8.86
N VAL A 182 -4.76 -12.08 8.72
CA VAL A 182 -3.76 -12.17 9.79
C VAL A 182 -2.58 -11.26 9.49
N LEU A 183 -2.24 -10.40 10.46
CA LEU A 183 -1.04 -9.56 10.44
C LEU A 183 -0.02 -10.04 11.48
N GLU A 184 1.09 -10.59 11.00
CA GLU A 184 2.24 -10.93 11.82
C GLU A 184 3.41 -9.97 11.54
N TYR A 185 4.21 -9.65 12.55
CA TYR A 185 5.40 -8.82 12.33
C TYR A 185 6.58 -9.17 13.24
N LYS A 186 7.78 -8.77 12.80
CA LYS A 186 9.00 -8.74 13.60
C LYS A 186 9.59 -7.33 13.57
N SER A 187 10.10 -6.88 14.70
CA SER A 187 10.59 -5.51 14.90
C SER A 187 12.09 -5.46 15.17
N MET A 188 12.76 -4.45 14.63
CA MET A 188 14.13 -4.08 14.95
C MET A 188 14.14 -2.64 15.49
N LYS A 189 14.91 -2.38 16.56
CA LYS A 189 14.98 -1.02 17.13
C LYS A 189 15.64 -0.05 16.17
N HIS A 190 15.04 1.12 15.98
CA HIS A 190 15.53 2.19 15.13
C HIS A 190 15.70 3.48 15.95
N MET A 191 16.84 4.16 15.80
CA MET A 191 17.05 5.44 16.49
C MET A 191 16.63 6.58 15.56
N GLY A 192 15.65 7.37 16.01
CA GLY A 192 15.03 8.42 15.19
C GLY A 192 13.88 7.89 14.35
N GLY A 193 13.04 8.79 13.85
CA GLY A 193 11.95 8.47 12.92
C GLY A 193 12.49 7.94 11.59
N VAL A 194 11.76 7.03 10.96
CA VAL A 194 12.07 6.55 9.61
C VAL A 194 11.38 7.43 8.58
N ASN A 195 12.16 8.22 7.84
CA ASN A 195 11.67 9.13 6.81
C ASN A 195 11.36 8.39 5.50
N ARG A 196 12.22 7.43 5.12
CA ARG A 196 12.02 6.56 3.97
C ARG A 196 12.63 5.19 4.20
N ILE A 197 12.02 4.15 3.64
CA ILE A 197 12.57 2.80 3.61
C ILE A 197 12.45 2.22 2.21
N ARG A 198 13.51 1.55 1.73
CA ARG A 198 13.52 0.86 0.44
C ARG A 198 14.20 -0.49 0.56
N ALA A 199 13.58 -1.51 0.00
CA ALA A 199 14.13 -2.84 -0.15
C ALA A 199 15.02 -2.89 -1.40
N MET A 200 16.10 -3.64 -1.32
CA MET A 200 16.97 -3.90 -2.47
C MET A 200 16.21 -4.78 -3.46
N PRO A 201 16.11 -4.39 -4.75
CA PRO A 201 15.21 -5.07 -5.69
C PRO A 201 15.68 -6.46 -6.13
N GLN A 202 16.95 -6.80 -5.90
CA GLN A 202 17.47 -8.12 -6.26
C GLN A 202 17.01 -9.20 -5.28
N ARG A 203 16.38 -10.26 -5.81
CA ARG A 203 15.71 -11.32 -5.03
C ARG A 203 16.66 -12.27 -4.27
N ASP A 204 17.96 -12.25 -4.58
CA ASP A 204 18.94 -13.16 -3.95
C ASP A 204 19.25 -12.79 -2.49
N LYS A 205 18.96 -11.55 -2.09
CA LYS A 205 19.19 -11.05 -0.74
C LYS A 205 18.07 -10.14 -0.28
N GLN A 206 17.63 -10.35 0.96
CA GLN A 206 16.59 -9.54 1.59
C GLN A 206 17.24 -8.42 2.39
N ILE A 207 17.68 -7.37 1.69
CA ILE A 207 18.32 -6.18 2.29
C ILE A 207 17.36 -5.01 2.16
N ALA A 208 17.27 -4.17 3.19
CA ALA A 208 16.60 -2.88 3.10
C ALA A 208 17.46 -1.76 3.67
N SER A 209 17.16 -0.53 3.27
CA SER A 209 17.77 0.69 3.80
C SER A 209 16.74 1.62 4.39
N THR A 210 17.04 2.21 5.55
CA THR A 210 16.20 3.26 6.16
C THR A 210 16.92 4.60 6.16
N TRP A 211 16.19 5.65 5.83
CA TRP A 211 16.59 7.03 6.07
C TRP A 211 16.08 7.50 7.41
N ALA A 212 16.97 7.91 8.31
CA ALA A 212 16.60 8.42 9.61
C ALA A 212 16.60 9.96 9.66
N ASP A 213 15.66 10.54 10.41
CA ASP A 213 15.64 11.96 10.80
C ASP A 213 16.96 12.43 11.49
N THR A 214 17.75 11.49 12.01
CA THR A 214 19.07 11.77 12.60
C THR A 214 20.15 12.16 11.58
N GLY A 215 19.85 12.09 10.28
CA GLY A 215 20.79 12.31 9.18
C GLY A 215 21.66 11.10 8.84
N LYS A 216 21.23 9.91 9.28
CA LYS A 216 21.91 8.63 9.04
C LYS A 216 21.08 7.75 8.14
N VAL A 217 21.77 6.89 7.37
CA VAL A 217 21.12 5.84 6.60
C VAL A 217 21.59 4.49 7.11
N HIS A 218 20.68 3.59 7.42
CA HIS A 218 20.99 2.26 7.96
C HIS A 218 20.70 1.18 6.92
N LEU A 219 21.53 0.14 6.85
CA LEU A 219 21.30 -1.07 6.04
C LEU A 219 20.92 -2.23 6.96
N TRP A 220 19.90 -2.99 6.60
CA TRP A 220 19.28 -4.05 7.41
C TRP A 220 19.28 -5.39 6.67
N ASP A 221 19.50 -6.48 7.40
CA ASP A 221 19.31 -7.85 6.90
C ASP A 221 17.94 -8.36 7.35
N LEU A 222 17.02 -8.47 6.41
CA LEU A 222 15.64 -8.88 6.67
C LEU A 222 15.47 -10.40 6.62
N ALA A 223 16.43 -11.14 6.06
CA ALA A 223 16.28 -12.58 5.84
C ALA A 223 15.98 -13.40 7.12
N PRO A 224 16.62 -13.12 8.28
CA PRO A 224 16.29 -13.82 9.53
C PRO A 224 14.87 -13.50 10.04
N HIS A 225 14.37 -12.29 9.78
CA HIS A 225 13.05 -11.84 10.21
C HIS A 225 11.95 -12.47 9.36
N ILE A 226 12.11 -12.47 8.03
CA ILE A 226 11.21 -13.12 7.08
C ILE A 226 11.12 -14.63 7.40
N ARG A 227 12.27 -15.30 7.55
CA ARG A 227 12.30 -16.72 7.94
C ARG A 227 11.56 -17.00 9.24
N SER A 228 11.64 -16.09 10.21
CA SER A 228 10.93 -16.23 11.48
C SER A 228 9.43 -16.04 11.37
N LEU A 229 8.93 -15.34 10.34
CA LEU A 229 7.50 -15.23 10.03
C LEU A 229 7.00 -16.48 9.28
N ASP A 230 7.87 -17.14 8.50
CA ASP A 230 7.50 -18.33 7.73
C ASP A 230 7.61 -19.62 8.55
N GLN A 231 8.51 -19.65 9.52
CA GLN A 231 8.84 -20.84 10.30
C GLN A 231 8.72 -20.52 11.79
N PRO A 232 7.55 -20.77 12.41
CA PRO A 232 7.34 -20.61 13.84
C PRO A 232 8.42 -21.34 14.66
N GLY A 233 8.97 -20.66 15.66
CA GLY A 233 10.06 -21.17 16.51
C GLY A 233 11.48 -20.86 16.01
N SER A 234 11.64 -20.28 14.81
CA SER A 234 12.94 -19.81 14.34
C SER A 234 13.47 -18.66 15.21
N VAL A 235 14.73 -18.76 15.64
CA VAL A 235 15.37 -17.73 16.47
C VAL A 235 16.06 -16.69 15.59
N ILE A 236 15.69 -15.42 15.77
CA ILE A 236 16.37 -14.29 15.14
C ILE A 236 17.68 -14.01 15.90
N PRO A 237 18.86 -14.11 15.25
CA PRO A 237 20.14 -13.81 15.89
C PRO A 237 20.20 -12.37 16.38
N GLU A 238 20.84 -12.12 17.53
CA GLU A 238 20.95 -10.77 18.09
C GLU A 238 21.72 -9.80 17.17
N SER A 239 22.62 -10.32 16.34
CA SER A 239 23.30 -9.54 15.29
C SER A 239 22.37 -9.04 14.19
N ALA A 240 21.29 -9.79 13.89
CA ALA A 240 20.33 -9.42 12.86
C ALA A 240 19.40 -8.29 13.32
N LYS A 241 19.24 -8.07 14.62
CA LYS A 241 18.43 -6.99 15.19
C LYS A 241 19.10 -5.61 15.10
N LYS A 242 20.29 -5.53 14.53
CA LYS A 242 21.09 -4.31 14.38
C LYS A 242 21.37 -4.04 12.91
N PRO A 243 21.58 -2.78 12.50
CA PRO A 243 22.02 -2.47 11.15
C PRO A 243 23.31 -3.22 10.79
N ILE A 244 23.36 -3.77 9.58
CA ILE A 244 24.59 -4.31 8.97
C ILE A 244 25.63 -3.20 8.85
N TYR A 245 25.16 -2.00 8.48
CA TYR A 245 26.01 -0.84 8.27
C TYR A 245 25.23 0.45 8.53
N THR A 246 25.94 1.51 8.96
CA THR A 246 25.38 2.86 9.10
C THR A 246 26.20 3.82 8.25
N ILE A 247 25.54 4.44 7.28
CA ILE A 247 26.09 5.45 6.39
C ILE A 247 25.95 6.82 7.07
N GLU A 248 27.07 7.52 7.22
CA GLU A 248 27.14 8.82 7.92
C GLU A 248 27.54 9.96 6.97
N SER A 249 27.51 9.74 5.65
CA SER A 249 27.96 10.70 4.63
C SER A 249 27.20 12.04 4.67
N HIS A 250 25.95 12.03 5.13
CA HIS A 250 25.08 13.22 5.24
C HIS A 250 25.30 14.01 6.55
N GLY A 251 26.14 13.50 7.47
CA GLY A 251 26.45 14.16 8.74
C GLY A 251 25.23 14.21 9.67
N ARG A 252 24.63 15.40 9.83
CA ARG A 252 23.41 15.63 10.64
C ARG A 252 22.25 16.16 9.81
N CYS A 253 22.39 16.15 8.48
CA CYS A 253 21.33 16.59 7.59
C CYS A 253 20.42 15.40 7.30
N GLU A 254 19.14 15.52 7.65
CA GLU A 254 18.13 14.55 7.25
C GLU A 254 17.79 14.69 5.75
N GLY A 255 16.85 13.88 5.30
CA GLY A 255 16.43 13.74 3.92
C GLY A 255 15.31 12.72 3.81
N PHE A 256 14.81 12.55 2.60
CA PHE A 256 13.75 11.61 2.27
C PHE A 256 14.13 10.79 1.03
N ALA A 257 14.81 11.39 0.05
CA ALA A 257 15.13 10.76 -1.21
C ALA A 257 16.06 9.54 -1.07
N MET A 258 15.61 8.38 -1.54
CA MET A 258 16.37 7.13 -1.50
C MET A 258 15.91 6.18 -2.61
N ASP A 259 16.86 5.54 -3.30
CA ASP A 259 16.53 4.49 -4.27
C ASP A 259 17.68 3.50 -4.52
N TRP A 260 17.31 2.23 -4.72
CA TRP A 260 18.22 1.14 -5.07
C TRP A 260 18.23 0.92 -6.58
N SER A 261 19.41 0.67 -7.13
CA SER A 261 19.54 0.37 -8.55
C SER A 261 19.03 -1.02 -8.87
N GLU A 262 18.07 -1.10 -9.78
CA GLU A 262 17.61 -2.38 -10.36
C GLU A 262 18.69 -3.00 -11.27
N THR A 263 19.42 -2.16 -12.01
CA THR A 263 20.36 -2.61 -13.05
C THR A 263 21.76 -2.96 -12.51
N VAL A 264 22.12 -2.47 -11.32
CA VAL A 264 23.40 -2.76 -10.65
C VAL A 264 23.15 -3.16 -9.20
N PRO A 265 23.29 -4.46 -8.86
CA PRO A 265 23.03 -4.94 -7.51
C PRO A 265 23.84 -4.21 -6.43
N GLY A 266 23.17 -3.90 -5.32
CA GLY A 266 23.79 -3.28 -4.15
C GLY A 266 24.17 -1.81 -4.32
N ARG A 267 23.71 -1.12 -5.36
CA ARG A 267 23.95 0.33 -5.49
C ARG A 267 22.76 1.13 -4.97
N LEU A 268 23.03 2.02 -4.02
CA LEU A 268 22.05 2.87 -3.34
C LEU A 268 22.36 4.35 -3.59
N LEU A 269 21.33 5.16 -3.86
CA LEU A 269 21.41 6.63 -3.81
C LEU A 269 20.66 7.16 -2.60
N THR A 270 21.20 8.23 -2.04
CA THR A 270 20.66 8.91 -0.88
C THR A 270 20.76 10.44 -1.04
N GLY A 271 19.65 11.18 -0.95
CA GLY A 271 19.58 12.64 -1.10
C GLY A 271 19.11 13.36 0.16
N ASP A 272 19.76 14.47 0.52
CA ASP A 272 19.45 15.25 1.73
C ASP A 272 18.79 16.62 1.46
N LEU A 273 18.32 17.24 2.55
CA LEU A 273 17.71 18.58 2.53
C LEU A 273 18.66 19.70 2.08
N ASN A 274 19.98 19.46 2.00
CA ASN A 274 20.96 20.42 1.51
C ASN A 274 21.25 20.28 0.00
N GLY A 275 20.46 19.50 -0.73
CA GLY A 275 20.63 19.32 -2.17
C GLY A 275 21.78 18.38 -2.54
N LYS A 276 22.33 17.62 -1.58
CA LYS A 276 23.44 16.69 -1.83
C LYS A 276 22.93 15.27 -1.99
N ILE A 277 23.45 14.59 -3.00
CA ILE A 277 23.13 13.18 -3.26
C ILE A 277 24.42 12.37 -3.11
N TYR A 278 24.37 11.27 -2.37
CA TYR A 278 25.49 10.36 -2.19
C TYR A 278 25.14 9.00 -2.79
N MET A 279 26.17 8.28 -3.21
CA MET A 279 26.05 6.92 -3.70
C MET A 279 26.77 5.98 -2.74
N THR A 280 26.17 4.85 -2.43
CA THR A 280 26.78 3.78 -1.64
C THR A 280 26.74 2.47 -2.42
N THR A 281 27.83 1.70 -2.35
CA THR A 281 27.91 0.37 -2.98
C THR A 281 28.05 -0.70 -1.91
N LEU A 282 27.07 -1.61 -1.86
CA LEU A 282 27.12 -2.88 -1.16
C LEU A 282 27.60 -3.96 -2.14
N ASN A 283 28.76 -4.54 -1.87
CA ASN A 283 29.26 -5.66 -2.65
C ASN A 283 28.48 -6.93 -2.26
N ALA A 284 27.68 -7.46 -3.18
CA ALA A 284 26.88 -8.65 -2.94
C ALA A 284 27.73 -9.89 -2.60
N SER A 285 28.93 -10.05 -3.15
CA SER A 285 29.76 -11.23 -2.90
C SER A 285 30.48 -11.18 -1.55
N THR A 286 30.95 -10.00 -1.13
CA THR A 286 31.76 -9.86 0.09
C THR A 286 31.00 -9.28 1.28
N GLY A 287 29.81 -8.71 1.05
CA GLY A 287 29.06 -7.94 2.06
C GLY A 287 29.69 -6.58 2.40
N ALA A 288 30.78 -6.18 1.74
CA ALA A 288 31.47 -4.93 2.03
C ALA A 288 30.64 -3.72 1.54
N VAL A 289 30.43 -2.75 2.43
CA VAL A 289 29.72 -1.50 2.12
C VAL A 289 30.73 -0.37 1.96
N THR A 290 30.64 0.34 0.84
CA THR A 290 31.52 1.47 0.49
C THR A 290 30.65 2.70 0.18
N PRO A 291 30.46 3.62 1.16
CA PRO A 291 29.81 4.89 0.90
C PRO A 291 30.78 5.87 0.23
N ASP A 292 30.34 6.53 -0.83
CA ASP A 292 31.12 7.59 -1.47
C ASP A 292 31.21 8.81 -0.56
N ARG A 293 32.38 9.44 -0.53
CA ARG A 293 32.62 10.66 0.26
C ARG A 293 32.30 11.96 -0.49
N VAL A 294 32.18 11.88 -1.80
CA VAL A 294 31.96 13.04 -2.67
C VAL A 294 30.51 12.98 -3.17
N PRO A 295 29.67 13.95 -2.80
CA PRO A 295 28.29 14.00 -3.28
C PRO A 295 28.21 14.47 -4.74
N PHE A 296 27.08 14.17 -5.36
CA PHE A 296 26.56 14.92 -6.49
C PHE A 296 26.01 16.25 -5.98
N VAL A 297 26.38 17.33 -6.65
CA VAL A 297 25.99 18.70 -6.27
C VAL A 297 25.43 19.42 -7.49
N GLY A 298 24.31 20.12 -7.29
CA GLY A 298 23.70 20.93 -8.34
C GLY A 298 22.33 21.48 -7.97
N HIS A 299 21.51 20.73 -7.23
CA HIS A 299 20.25 21.24 -6.68
C HIS A 299 20.50 22.43 -5.75
N GLN A 300 19.55 23.36 -5.73
CA GLN A 300 19.62 24.59 -4.93
C GLN A 300 18.76 24.52 -3.66
N SER A 301 18.00 23.44 -3.49
CA SER A 301 17.14 23.16 -2.34
C SER A 301 17.18 21.67 -2.03
N SER A 302 16.33 21.23 -1.09
CA SER A 302 16.14 19.84 -0.67
C SER A 302 15.91 18.89 -1.85
N VAL A 303 16.51 17.69 -1.79
CA VAL A 303 16.21 16.60 -2.73
C VAL A 303 15.07 15.77 -2.16
N GLU A 304 13.92 15.78 -2.84
CA GLU A 304 12.71 15.15 -2.35
C GLU A 304 12.61 13.67 -2.77
N ASP A 305 13.04 13.36 -4.00
CA ASP A 305 12.99 12.00 -4.52
C ASP A 305 14.12 11.68 -5.51
N LEU A 306 14.41 10.38 -5.63
CA LEU A 306 15.49 9.81 -6.45
C LEU A 306 14.99 8.54 -7.15
N GLN A 307 15.37 8.37 -8.41
CA GLN A 307 15.08 7.14 -9.16
C GLN A 307 16.26 6.79 -10.07
N TRP A 308 16.85 5.61 -9.89
CA TRP A 308 17.78 5.03 -10.86
C TRP A 308 17.08 4.79 -12.19
N SER A 309 17.81 5.00 -13.28
CA SER A 309 17.31 4.65 -14.60
C SER A 309 17.03 3.13 -14.66
N PRO A 310 15.87 2.72 -15.19
CA PRO A 310 15.53 1.31 -15.35
C PRO A 310 16.38 0.62 -16.42
N SER A 311 17.00 1.37 -17.33
CA SER A 311 17.78 0.85 -18.45
C SER A 311 19.27 1.19 -18.36
N GLU A 312 19.63 2.37 -17.87
CA GLU A 312 21.00 2.87 -17.90
C GLU A 312 21.71 2.77 -16.53
N LYS A 313 22.70 1.88 -16.44
CA LYS A 313 23.46 1.57 -15.21
C LYS A 313 24.13 2.75 -14.52
N GLY A 314 24.35 3.85 -15.22
CA GLY A 314 25.08 5.02 -14.71
C GLY A 314 24.23 6.27 -14.59
N VAL A 315 22.93 6.17 -14.81
CA VAL A 315 22.04 7.34 -14.89
C VAL A 315 20.97 7.24 -13.82
N PHE A 316 20.63 8.38 -13.24
CA PHE A 316 19.52 8.51 -12.30
C PHE A 316 18.86 9.88 -12.43
N ALA A 317 17.60 9.96 -12.01
CA ALA A 317 16.82 11.17 -11.90
C ALA A 317 16.71 11.60 -10.44
N SER A 318 16.61 12.90 -10.21
CA SER A 318 16.27 13.47 -8.90
C SER A 318 15.30 14.63 -9.07
N CYS A 319 14.42 14.82 -8.10
CA CYS A 319 13.55 16.00 -8.00
C CYS A 319 13.79 16.75 -6.69
N SER A 320 13.37 18.01 -6.66
CA SER A 320 13.74 18.92 -5.59
C SER A 320 12.72 20.03 -5.40
N ALA A 321 12.72 20.59 -4.18
CA ALA A 321 12.11 21.86 -3.84
C ALA A 321 12.73 23.08 -4.57
N ASP A 322 13.70 22.89 -5.47
CA ASP A 322 14.14 23.93 -6.41
C ASP A 322 13.30 23.97 -7.72
N HIS A 323 12.20 23.22 -7.74
CA HIS A 323 11.22 23.08 -8.82
C HIS A 323 11.76 22.34 -10.05
N THR A 324 12.92 21.70 -9.94
CA THR A 324 13.58 21.01 -11.05
C THR A 324 13.63 19.51 -10.88
N VAL A 325 13.56 18.82 -12.01
CA VAL A 325 14.04 17.45 -12.16
C VAL A 325 15.38 17.49 -12.89
N ARG A 326 16.32 16.68 -12.41
CA ARG A 326 17.67 16.58 -12.97
C ARG A 326 17.98 15.15 -13.34
N ILE A 327 18.62 14.99 -14.50
CA ILE A 327 19.16 13.70 -14.94
C ILE A 327 20.67 13.73 -14.78
N TRP A 328 21.19 12.77 -14.03
CA TRP A 328 22.59 12.69 -13.64
C TRP A 328 23.29 11.53 -14.31
N ASP A 329 24.58 11.69 -14.47
CA ASP A 329 25.48 10.61 -14.86
C ASP A 329 26.52 10.43 -13.76
N ILE A 330 26.67 9.20 -13.24
CA ILE A 330 27.60 8.91 -12.14
C ILE A 330 29.06 9.25 -12.47
N ARG A 331 29.41 9.32 -13.77
CA ARG A 331 30.74 9.73 -14.25
C ARG A 331 31.00 11.22 -14.01
N SER A 332 29.95 12.03 -13.77
CA SER A 332 30.03 13.47 -13.55
C SER A 332 29.29 13.91 -12.28
N LYS A 333 30.02 13.99 -11.16
CA LYS A 333 29.43 14.40 -9.87
C LYS A 333 29.14 15.90 -9.72
N LYS A 334 29.81 16.75 -10.51
CA LYS A 334 29.78 18.21 -10.33
C LYS A 334 28.69 18.91 -11.13
N ARG A 335 28.00 18.19 -12.03
CA ARG A 335 26.91 18.75 -12.84
C ARG A 335 25.95 17.65 -13.24
N ALA A 336 24.66 17.97 -13.25
CA ALA A 336 23.67 17.15 -13.92
C ALA A 336 23.88 17.23 -15.44
N GLY A 337 23.53 16.15 -16.16
CA GLY A 337 23.52 16.14 -17.63
C GLY A 337 22.35 16.96 -18.18
N ILE A 338 21.19 16.88 -17.52
CA ILE A 338 19.97 17.62 -17.85
C ILE A 338 19.42 18.28 -16.59
N THR A 339 18.89 19.48 -16.72
CA THR A 339 18.15 20.17 -15.66
C THR A 339 16.91 20.79 -16.29
N ALA A 340 15.74 20.34 -15.83
CA ALA A 340 14.45 20.74 -16.34
C ALA A 340 13.61 21.29 -15.19
N LYS A 341 13.14 22.52 -15.32
CA LYS A 341 12.10 23.08 -14.47
C LYS A 341 10.75 22.53 -14.94
N VAL A 342 10.21 21.59 -14.17
CA VAL A 342 9.01 20.83 -14.54
C VAL A 342 7.74 21.40 -13.90
N HIS A 343 7.87 22.08 -12.76
CA HIS A 343 6.75 22.68 -12.02
C HIS A 343 7.06 24.12 -11.61
N ASN A 344 6.03 24.83 -11.13
CA ASN A 344 6.17 26.18 -10.57
C ASN A 344 6.29 26.20 -9.04
N SER A 345 6.14 25.04 -8.41
CA SER A 345 6.29 24.76 -6.98
C SER A 345 7.23 23.56 -6.77
N ASP A 346 7.39 23.14 -5.52
CA ASP A 346 8.23 22.02 -5.13
C ASP A 346 7.81 20.73 -5.84
N VAL A 347 8.81 19.97 -6.29
CA VAL A 347 8.60 18.66 -6.92
C VAL A 347 8.87 17.60 -5.87
N ASN A 348 7.80 17.03 -5.33
CA ASN A 348 7.86 16.15 -4.16
C ASN A 348 8.25 14.71 -4.53
N VAL A 349 7.80 14.24 -5.70
CA VAL A 349 7.97 12.83 -6.09
C VAL A 349 8.14 12.67 -7.60
N ILE A 350 8.87 11.63 -8.00
CA ILE A 350 9.03 11.22 -9.40
C ILE A 350 8.91 9.70 -9.55
N SER A 351 8.36 9.25 -10.68
CA SER A 351 8.35 7.84 -11.04
C SER A 351 8.85 7.64 -12.46
N TRP A 352 9.89 6.82 -12.61
CA TRP A 352 10.45 6.47 -13.91
C TRP A 352 9.82 5.19 -14.41
N ASN A 353 9.16 5.26 -15.57
CA ASN A 353 8.47 4.12 -16.14
C ASN A 353 9.47 2.99 -16.47
N ARG A 354 9.21 1.80 -15.92
CA ARG A 354 10.08 0.62 -16.03
C ARG A 354 10.00 -0.08 -17.39
N LYS A 355 8.89 0.11 -18.12
CA LYS A 355 8.64 -0.49 -19.44
C LYS A 355 9.03 0.44 -20.58
N LEU A 356 8.78 1.74 -20.42
CA LEU A 356 9.14 2.80 -21.36
C LEU A 356 10.16 3.76 -20.73
N PRO A 357 11.47 3.50 -20.82
CA PRO A 357 12.51 4.27 -20.11
C PRO A 357 12.65 5.74 -20.51
N TYR A 358 11.90 6.21 -21.51
CA TYR A 358 11.84 7.62 -21.88
C TYR A 358 10.68 8.37 -21.22
N MET A 359 9.81 7.68 -20.48
CA MET A 359 8.70 8.28 -19.74
C MET A 359 9.04 8.46 -18.26
N LEU A 360 8.71 9.66 -17.76
CA LEU A 360 8.85 10.02 -16.35
C LEU A 360 7.57 10.71 -15.91
N ALA A 361 7.07 10.40 -14.72
CA ALA A 361 6.01 11.16 -14.05
C ALA A 361 6.60 11.97 -12.90
N SER A 362 5.97 13.10 -12.58
CA SER A 362 6.35 13.95 -11.44
C SER A 362 5.13 14.53 -10.76
N GLY A 363 5.12 14.55 -9.43
CA GLY A 363 4.10 15.21 -8.61
C GLY A 363 4.64 16.46 -7.91
N SER A 364 3.78 17.45 -7.71
CA SER A 364 4.12 18.74 -7.10
C SER A 364 3.32 19.03 -5.84
N ASP A 365 3.78 20.02 -5.10
CA ASP A 365 3.12 20.51 -3.87
C ASP A 365 1.75 21.16 -4.14
N GLU A 366 1.52 21.62 -5.37
CA GLU A 366 0.25 22.22 -5.77
C GLU A 366 -0.76 21.16 -6.23
N GLY A 367 -0.60 19.88 -5.89
CA GLY A 367 -1.51 18.79 -6.29
C GLY A 367 -1.58 18.57 -7.81
N VAL A 368 -0.60 19.07 -8.56
CA VAL A 368 -0.45 18.83 -10.00
C VAL A 368 0.53 17.68 -10.19
N PHE A 369 0.17 16.72 -11.05
CA PHE A 369 1.16 15.79 -11.60
C PHE A 369 1.21 15.89 -13.12
N SER A 370 2.39 15.57 -13.67
CA SER A 370 2.67 15.68 -15.10
C SER A 370 3.47 14.48 -15.59
N VAL A 371 3.23 14.08 -16.83
CA VAL A 371 3.94 13.01 -17.54
C VAL A 371 4.84 13.62 -18.62
N TRP A 372 6.08 13.12 -18.71
CA TRP A 372 7.15 13.71 -19.51
C TRP A 372 7.79 12.71 -20.46
N ASP A 373 8.17 13.18 -21.64
CA ASP A 373 9.07 12.46 -22.55
C ASP A 373 10.49 13.03 -22.42
N LEU A 374 11.39 12.24 -21.82
CA LEU A 374 12.78 12.62 -21.59
C LEU A 374 13.55 12.91 -22.89
N ARG A 375 13.12 12.37 -24.04
CA ARG A 375 13.75 12.65 -25.34
C ARG A 375 13.59 14.12 -25.73
N GLN A 376 12.50 14.75 -25.31
CA GLN A 376 12.22 16.16 -25.56
C GLN A 376 13.08 17.10 -24.68
N TRP A 377 13.69 16.58 -23.62
CA TRP A 377 14.56 17.37 -22.73
C TRP A 377 15.96 17.59 -23.30
N SER A 378 16.36 16.78 -24.29
CA SER A 378 17.70 16.76 -24.89
C SER A 378 18.08 18.05 -25.65
N GLN A 379 17.15 18.99 -25.85
CA GLN A 379 17.39 20.23 -26.60
C GLN A 379 17.83 21.44 -25.73
N GLY A 380 18.32 21.20 -24.51
CA GLY A 380 18.72 22.29 -23.59
C GLY A 380 17.53 23.15 -23.13
N ALA A 381 16.31 22.64 -23.31
CA ALA A 381 15.09 23.28 -22.85
C ALA A 381 15.05 23.23 -21.33
N VAL A 382 15.21 24.39 -20.71
CA VAL A 382 15.07 24.54 -19.25
C VAL A 382 13.63 24.27 -18.82
N ASN A 383 12.65 24.53 -19.70
CA ASN A 383 11.22 24.32 -19.44
C ASN A 383 10.66 23.35 -20.49
N PRO A 384 10.70 22.03 -20.27
CA PRO A 384 10.08 21.09 -21.19
C PRO A 384 8.55 21.24 -21.21
N THR A 385 7.93 20.81 -22.31
CA THR A 385 6.47 20.70 -22.39
C THR A 385 6.07 19.30 -21.91
N PRO A 386 5.11 19.16 -20.97
CA PRO A 386 4.61 17.86 -20.55
C PRO A 386 3.77 17.22 -21.66
N ILE A 387 3.75 15.89 -21.70
CA ILE A 387 2.83 15.12 -22.57
C ILE A 387 1.39 15.32 -22.07
N ALA A 388 1.21 15.20 -20.75
CA ALA A 388 -0.06 15.37 -20.07
C ALA A 388 0.17 16.03 -18.71
N THR A 389 -0.82 16.77 -18.22
CA THR A 389 -0.80 17.43 -16.91
C THR A 389 -2.18 17.40 -16.32
N PHE A 390 -2.28 16.94 -15.09
CA PHE A 390 -3.55 16.74 -14.40
C PHE A 390 -3.53 17.49 -13.07
N LYS A 391 -4.60 18.24 -12.81
CA LYS A 391 -4.85 18.95 -11.57
C LYS A 391 -6.16 18.44 -10.97
N TRP A 392 -6.09 17.22 -10.44
CA TRP A 392 -7.19 16.55 -9.76
C TRP A 392 -7.06 16.69 -8.24
N HIS A 393 -5.89 16.33 -7.71
CA HIS A 393 -5.61 16.42 -6.29
C HIS A 393 -5.63 17.88 -5.80
N GLN A 394 -6.19 18.09 -4.61
CA GLN A 394 -6.39 19.41 -4.00
C GLN A 394 -5.31 19.78 -2.97
N ALA A 395 -4.43 18.84 -2.65
CA ALA A 395 -3.29 19.02 -1.75
C ALA A 395 -2.01 18.43 -2.37
N PRO A 396 -0.83 18.57 -1.73
CA PRO A 396 0.43 18.06 -2.25
C PRO A 396 0.38 16.59 -2.69
N ILE A 397 1.01 16.28 -3.83
CA ILE A 397 1.22 14.89 -4.24
C ILE A 397 2.29 14.27 -3.34
N THR A 398 1.95 13.18 -2.65
CA THR A 398 2.82 12.50 -1.67
C THR A 398 3.47 11.24 -2.22
N SER A 399 2.84 10.55 -3.17
CA SER A 399 3.46 9.44 -3.91
C SER A 399 2.93 9.33 -5.34
N ILE A 400 3.76 8.82 -6.23
CA ILE A 400 3.43 8.56 -7.64
C ILE A 400 4.20 7.33 -8.09
N GLU A 401 3.52 6.36 -8.71
CA GLU A 401 4.17 5.13 -9.16
C GLU A 401 3.54 4.57 -10.44
N TRP A 402 4.40 4.37 -11.46
CA TRP A 402 4.03 3.60 -12.65
C TRP A 402 3.80 2.14 -12.29
N HIS A 403 2.78 1.53 -12.88
CA HIS A 403 2.54 0.11 -12.72
C HIS A 403 3.78 -0.70 -13.16
N PRO A 404 4.19 -1.74 -12.41
CA PRO A 404 5.45 -2.45 -12.67
C PRO A 404 5.42 -3.28 -13.96
N SER A 405 4.23 -3.74 -14.38
CA SER A 405 4.06 -4.58 -15.59
C SER A 405 3.31 -3.87 -16.73
N ASP A 406 2.60 -2.79 -16.46
CA ASP A 406 1.81 -2.04 -17.45
C ASP A 406 2.46 -0.67 -17.68
N GLU A 407 2.67 -0.31 -18.93
CA GLU A 407 3.37 0.92 -19.30
C GLU A 407 2.50 2.18 -19.28
N SER A 408 1.18 2.02 -19.23
CA SER A 408 0.19 3.09 -19.34
C SER A 408 -0.52 3.40 -18.02
N VAL A 409 -0.42 2.52 -17.03
CA VAL A 409 -1.10 2.67 -15.75
C VAL A 409 -0.22 3.37 -14.70
N LEU A 410 -0.83 4.30 -13.95
CA LEU A 410 -0.16 5.12 -12.93
C LEU A 410 -1.02 5.25 -11.67
N GLY A 411 -0.43 5.02 -10.50
CA GLY A 411 -1.02 5.35 -9.21
C GLY A 411 -0.50 6.69 -8.69
N VAL A 412 -1.38 7.50 -8.11
CA VAL A 412 -1.03 8.80 -7.50
C VAL A 412 -1.70 8.94 -6.13
N ALA A 413 -0.94 9.28 -5.09
CA ALA A 413 -1.45 9.62 -3.77
C ALA A 413 -1.26 11.10 -3.48
N GLY A 414 -2.23 11.71 -2.81
CA GLY A 414 -2.14 13.08 -2.32
C GLY A 414 -2.42 13.19 -0.82
N ALA A 415 -1.96 14.30 -0.23
CA ALA A 415 -2.30 14.71 1.13
C ALA A 415 -3.77 15.17 1.29
N ASP A 416 -4.57 15.02 0.24
CA ASP A 416 -6.01 15.24 0.20
C ASP A 416 -6.80 13.93 0.39
N ASP A 417 -6.17 12.94 1.02
CA ASP A 417 -6.75 11.65 1.40
C ASP A 417 -7.33 10.85 0.23
N GLN A 418 -6.66 10.96 -0.91
CA GLN A 418 -7.01 10.27 -2.14
C GLN A 418 -5.83 9.48 -2.70
N ILE A 419 -6.13 8.28 -3.17
CA ILE A 419 -5.29 7.52 -4.11
C ILE A 419 -6.08 7.40 -5.41
N THR A 420 -5.49 7.85 -6.50
CA THR A 420 -6.09 7.81 -7.83
C THR A 420 -5.31 6.88 -8.73
N LEU A 421 -6.02 6.07 -9.52
CA LEU A 421 -5.44 5.18 -10.51
C LEU A 421 -5.81 5.68 -11.90
N TRP A 422 -4.82 5.76 -12.78
CA TRP A 422 -4.94 6.36 -14.11
C TRP A 422 -4.49 5.38 -15.17
N ASP A 423 -5.14 5.41 -16.33
CA ASP A 423 -4.75 4.68 -17.53
C ASP A 423 -4.62 5.63 -18.72
N PHE A 424 -3.40 5.77 -19.26
CA PHE A 424 -3.12 6.64 -20.40
C PHE A 424 -3.32 5.97 -21.77
N SER A 425 -3.67 4.69 -21.82
CA SER A 425 -4.08 4.01 -23.06
C SER A 425 -5.50 4.37 -23.48
N VAL A 426 -6.31 4.87 -22.53
CA VAL A 426 -7.68 5.32 -22.77
C VAL A 426 -7.65 6.64 -23.54
N GLU A 427 -7.97 6.56 -24.84
CA GLU A 427 -8.22 7.74 -25.67
C GLU A 427 -9.68 8.19 -25.55
N HIS A 428 -9.90 9.50 -25.58
CA HIS A 428 -11.24 10.07 -25.64
C HIS A 428 -11.83 9.80 -27.04
N ASP A 429 -12.89 9.00 -27.11
CA ASP A 429 -13.48 8.61 -28.39
C ASP A 429 -14.18 9.81 -29.05
N ALA A 430 -13.52 10.39 -30.07
CA ALA A 430 -13.98 11.61 -30.73
C ALA A 430 -15.31 11.43 -31.47
N GLU A 431 -15.68 10.19 -31.82
CA GLU A 431 -16.94 9.88 -32.50
C GLU A 431 -18.17 9.94 -31.57
N GLU A 432 -18.03 9.64 -30.27
CA GLU A 432 -19.12 9.86 -29.29
C GLU A 432 -19.43 11.34 -29.11
N THR A 433 -18.41 12.20 -29.23
CA THR A 433 -18.58 13.66 -29.12
C THR A 433 -19.35 14.26 -30.28
N LEU A 434 -19.19 13.71 -31.49
CA LEU A 434 -19.87 14.17 -32.71
C LEU A 434 -21.34 13.76 -32.80
N ASN A 435 -21.73 12.65 -32.16
CA ASN A 435 -23.11 12.15 -32.16
C ASN A 435 -24.01 12.83 -31.11
N GLY A 436 -23.49 13.80 -30.34
CA GLY A 436 -24.25 14.46 -29.27
C GLY A 436 -24.57 13.54 -28.07
N THR A 437 -24.08 12.30 -28.10
CA THR A 437 -24.05 11.33 -26.99
C THR A 437 -22.77 11.41 -26.19
N SER A 438 -21.97 12.48 -26.34
CA SER A 438 -20.80 12.69 -25.49
C SER A 438 -21.24 12.54 -24.04
N GLN A 439 -20.64 11.57 -23.35
CA GLN A 439 -20.15 11.87 -22.01
C GLN A 439 -19.22 13.08 -22.17
N LYS A 440 -19.82 14.29 -22.22
CA LYS A 440 -19.12 15.51 -21.82
C LYS A 440 -18.43 15.10 -20.54
N ALA A 441 -17.10 15.20 -20.51
CA ALA A 441 -16.25 14.96 -19.36
C ALA A 441 -17.09 15.00 -18.10
N ILE A 442 -17.38 13.83 -17.50
CA ILE A 442 -18.59 13.62 -16.68
C ILE A 442 -18.67 14.76 -15.67
N ALA A 443 -19.43 15.79 -16.01
CA ALA A 443 -19.56 16.96 -15.19
C ALA A 443 -20.62 16.54 -14.21
N ASN A 444 -20.19 16.14 -13.02
CA ASN A 444 -21.11 15.78 -11.96
C ASN A 444 -22.03 16.96 -11.63
N GLU A 445 -23.01 16.76 -10.76
CA GLU A 445 -23.92 17.83 -10.32
C GLU A 445 -23.20 19.07 -9.74
N ALA A 446 -21.92 18.93 -9.36
CA ALA A 446 -21.04 20.00 -8.87
C ALA A 446 -20.17 20.67 -9.98
N GLY A 447 -20.27 20.23 -11.24
CA GLY A 447 -19.54 20.78 -12.38
C GLY A 447 -18.06 20.38 -12.47
N ILE A 448 -17.63 19.34 -11.75
CA ILE A 448 -16.26 18.82 -11.81
C ILE A 448 -16.13 17.92 -13.04
N GLU A 449 -15.25 18.28 -13.96
CA GLU A 449 -14.93 17.50 -15.16
C GLU A 449 -13.96 16.36 -14.79
N VAL A 450 -14.45 15.12 -14.90
CA VAL A 450 -13.67 13.90 -14.67
C VAL A 450 -12.88 13.56 -15.95
N PRO A 451 -11.54 13.52 -15.90
CA PRO A 451 -10.74 13.11 -17.05
C PRO A 451 -11.01 11.64 -17.40
N PRO A 452 -11.10 11.26 -18.69
CA PRO A 452 -11.38 9.88 -19.08
C PRO A 452 -10.26 8.90 -18.71
N GLN A 453 -9.04 9.40 -18.45
CA GLN A 453 -7.92 8.59 -17.99
C GLN A 453 -8.02 8.22 -16.49
N LEU A 454 -8.88 8.89 -15.71
CA LEU A 454 -9.05 8.58 -14.29
C LEU A 454 -9.94 7.35 -14.14
N MET A 455 -9.34 6.23 -13.78
CA MET A 455 -10.03 4.94 -13.68
C MET A 455 -10.63 4.69 -12.30
N PHE A 456 -9.94 5.13 -11.24
CA PHE A 456 -10.35 4.82 -9.88
C PHE A 456 -9.94 5.90 -8.88
N VAL A 457 -10.76 6.08 -7.84
CA VAL A 457 -10.47 6.94 -6.68
C VAL A 457 -10.70 6.14 -5.40
N HIS A 458 -9.63 5.78 -4.72
CA HIS A 458 -9.65 5.18 -3.39
C HIS A 458 -9.56 6.28 -2.32
N GLN A 459 -10.43 6.20 -1.32
CA GLN A 459 -10.43 7.07 -0.14
C GLN A 459 -10.80 6.26 1.11
N GLY A 460 -10.77 6.90 2.28
CA GLY A 460 -11.08 6.27 3.57
C GLY A 460 -9.87 6.18 4.52
N GLN A 461 -8.68 6.52 4.02
CA GLN A 461 -7.49 6.74 4.86
C GLN A 461 -7.31 8.24 5.15
N GLN A 462 -6.63 8.55 6.26
CA GLN A 462 -6.31 9.92 6.66
C GLN A 462 -4.81 10.15 6.63
N ASP A 463 -4.40 11.24 5.99
CA ASP A 463 -3.01 11.69 5.78
C ASP A 463 -2.13 10.62 5.09
N ILE A 464 -2.48 10.32 3.84
CA ILE A 464 -1.80 9.31 3.00
C ILE A 464 -0.38 9.75 2.64
N LYS A 465 0.59 8.86 2.87
CA LYS A 465 2.02 9.15 2.68
C LYS A 465 2.63 8.47 1.47
N GLU A 466 2.33 7.19 1.26
CA GLU A 466 2.96 6.42 0.20
C GLU A 466 2.00 5.35 -0.34
N LEU A 467 2.08 5.08 -1.64
CA LEU A 467 1.48 3.93 -2.32
C LEU A 467 2.58 3.14 -3.02
N HIS A 468 2.38 1.83 -3.15
CA HIS A 468 3.22 0.94 -3.96
C HIS A 468 2.36 -0.11 -4.66
N TRP A 469 2.69 -0.41 -5.92
CA TRP A 469 2.09 -1.54 -6.63
C TRP A 469 2.75 -2.85 -6.21
N HIS A 470 1.96 -3.87 -5.93
CA HIS A 470 2.48 -5.18 -5.59
C HIS A 470 3.07 -5.86 -6.83
N LYS A 471 4.38 -6.14 -6.78
CA LYS A 471 5.13 -6.66 -7.94
C LYS A 471 4.80 -8.12 -8.28
N GLN A 472 4.20 -8.87 -7.36
CA GLN A 472 3.86 -10.29 -7.52
C GLN A 472 2.36 -10.59 -7.47
N ILE A 473 1.50 -9.62 -7.17
CA ILE A 473 0.04 -9.78 -7.10
C ILE A 473 -0.51 -8.73 -8.05
N SER A 474 -0.97 -9.15 -9.22
CA SER A 474 -1.33 -8.20 -10.29
C SER A 474 -2.49 -7.30 -9.85
N GLY A 475 -2.41 -6.01 -10.20
CA GLY A 475 -3.46 -5.02 -9.87
C GLY A 475 -3.56 -4.64 -8.38
N CYS A 476 -2.77 -5.26 -7.50
CA CYS A 476 -2.81 -5.00 -6.07
C CYS A 476 -1.99 -3.75 -5.71
N VAL A 477 -2.58 -2.85 -4.93
CA VAL A 477 -1.97 -1.64 -4.37
C VAL A 477 -1.92 -1.77 -2.87
N ILE A 478 -0.79 -1.37 -2.28
CA ILE A 478 -0.68 -1.13 -0.84
C ILE A 478 -0.47 0.36 -0.63
N SER A 479 -1.03 0.90 0.43
CA SER A 479 -0.81 2.27 0.86
C SER A 479 -0.55 2.38 2.35
N THR A 480 0.14 3.44 2.74
CA THR A 480 0.33 3.81 4.15
C THR A 480 -0.13 5.23 4.39
N ALA A 481 -0.71 5.46 5.55
CA ALA A 481 -1.29 6.72 5.99
C ALA A 481 -1.16 6.87 7.51
N ALA A 482 -1.50 8.04 8.05
CA ALA A 482 -1.56 8.20 9.51
C ALA A 482 -2.58 7.25 10.15
N SER A 483 -3.65 6.90 9.43
CA SER A 483 -4.67 5.95 9.87
C SER A 483 -4.28 4.48 9.73
N GLY A 484 -3.12 4.15 9.13
CA GLY A 484 -2.65 2.77 8.97
C GLY A 484 -2.38 2.36 7.53
N PHE A 485 -2.51 1.07 7.24
CA PHE A 485 -2.28 0.50 5.91
C PHE A 485 -3.58 0.05 5.26
N ASN A 486 -3.70 0.26 3.96
CA ASN A 486 -4.68 -0.45 3.15
C ASN A 486 -3.95 -1.32 2.14
N ILE A 487 -4.48 -2.50 1.88
CA ILE A 487 -4.09 -3.37 0.77
C ILE A 487 -5.35 -3.70 -0.01
N PHE A 488 -5.35 -3.35 -1.30
CA PHE A 488 -6.55 -3.46 -2.11
C PHE A 488 -6.24 -3.81 -3.55
N LYS A 489 -7.21 -4.44 -4.20
CA LYS A 489 -7.22 -4.73 -5.64
C LYS A 489 -8.57 -4.30 -6.18
N THR A 490 -8.55 -3.46 -7.21
CA THR A 490 -9.77 -2.93 -7.83
C THR A 490 -10.26 -3.86 -8.92
N ILE A 491 -11.54 -3.78 -9.28
CA ILE A 491 -12.09 -4.51 -10.44
C ILE A 491 -11.61 -3.94 -11.80
N SER A 492 -11.09 -2.72 -11.81
CA SER A 492 -10.79 -1.95 -13.03
C SER A 492 -9.36 -2.11 -13.55
N ILE A 493 -8.42 -2.57 -12.72
CA ILE A 493 -6.97 -2.57 -12.99
C ILE A 493 -6.32 -3.85 -12.47
#